data_AF-A0A2G2XG30-F1
#
_entry.id   AF-A0A2G2XG30-F1
#
_cell.length_a   1.000
_cell.length_b   1.000
_cell.length_c   1.000
_cell.angle_alpha   90.00
_cell.angle_beta   90.00
_cell.angle_gamma   90.00
#
_symmetry.space_group_name_H-M   'P 1'
#
loop_
_entity.id
_entity.type
_entity.pdbx_description
1 polymer ?
#
loop_
_entity_poly.entity_id
_entity_poly.type
_entity_poly.pdbx_seq_one_letter_code
_entity_poly.pdbx_strand_id
1 'polypeptide(L)'
;MGSSSQAIRYPVATADAGNIDALNRVLADLCTRSNPKDGAALTLRRLVEEEARDLSGEAFARFMDHLYELITTFLDSNDVSENLGALRAIDELIDVTISENASKVEKFSNFMSAAFETKRDPEILVLASKFLSHLDRSCSEMATDEVKVALEWLCGERIEYRRFAAVLILKDMAENASTVFNVHVPEFADAIWVALRDPTLVVQEIAFVLLKSVRQGRVFSGACLKNRVMK
;
A
#
# COMPACT_ATOMS: atom_id res chain seq x y z
N MET A 1 62.77 -3.95 18.66
CA MET A 1 61.37 -4.30 19.00
C MET A 1 60.48 -3.70 17.94
N GLY A 2 60.19 -4.46 16.88
CA GLY A 2 59.24 -4.08 15.84
C GLY A 2 57.97 -4.91 16.04
N SER A 3 56.86 -4.27 16.36
CA SER A 3 55.56 -4.93 16.43
C SER A 3 54.73 -4.42 15.26
N SER A 4 54.69 -5.20 14.18
CA SER A 4 53.82 -4.98 13.04
C SER A 4 52.42 -5.46 13.38
N SER A 5 51.54 -4.53 13.76
CA SER A 5 50.11 -4.80 13.87
C SER A 5 49.53 -5.02 12.48
N GLN A 6 49.32 -6.28 12.08
CA GLN A 6 48.53 -6.63 10.90
C GLN A 6 47.05 -6.40 11.21
N ALA A 7 46.47 -5.36 10.63
CA ALA A 7 45.03 -5.16 10.60
C ALA A 7 44.42 -6.17 9.61
N ILE A 8 43.67 -7.13 10.13
CA ILE A 8 42.82 -8.02 9.35
C ILE A 8 41.74 -7.14 8.70
N ARG A 9 41.93 -6.81 7.42
CA ARG A 9 40.89 -6.20 6.59
C ARG A 9 39.91 -7.31 6.20
N TYR A 10 38.73 -7.33 6.83
CA TYR A 10 37.58 -8.01 6.24
C TYR A 10 37.21 -7.30 4.95
N PRO A 11 36.90 -8.01 3.85
CA PRO A 11 36.39 -7.37 2.65
C PRO A 11 35.03 -6.75 3.02
N VAL A 12 34.95 -5.43 2.92
CA VAL A 12 33.68 -4.71 2.93
C VAL A 12 32.96 -5.16 1.67
N ALA A 13 31.87 -5.92 1.82
CA ALA A 13 30.95 -6.19 0.73
C ALA A 13 30.36 -4.84 0.29
N THR A 14 30.97 -4.23 -0.71
CA THR A 14 30.32 -3.17 -1.49
C THR A 14 29.13 -3.82 -2.17
N ALA A 15 27.94 -3.21 -2.09
CA ALA A 15 26.79 -3.64 -2.89
C ALA A 15 27.26 -3.79 -4.34
N ASP A 16 27.36 -5.03 -4.81
CA ASP A 16 28.04 -5.34 -6.06
C ASP A 16 27.09 -5.01 -7.22
N ALA A 17 27.64 -4.69 -8.40
CA ALA A 17 26.83 -4.38 -9.58
C ALA A 17 25.80 -5.48 -9.90
N GLY A 18 26.14 -6.74 -9.57
CA GLY A 18 25.24 -7.88 -9.71
C GLY A 18 23.98 -7.84 -8.83
N ASN A 19 24.00 -7.21 -7.66
CA ASN A 19 22.85 -7.15 -6.76
C ASN A 19 21.81 -6.15 -7.28
N ILE A 20 22.30 -5.05 -7.88
CA ILE A 20 21.45 -4.05 -8.54
C ILE A 20 20.84 -4.64 -9.82
N ASP A 21 21.60 -5.40 -10.60
CA ASP A 21 21.08 -6.10 -11.79
C ASP A 21 20.01 -7.15 -11.42
N ALA A 22 20.24 -7.90 -10.34
CA ALA A 22 19.26 -8.85 -9.81
C ALA A 22 17.98 -8.13 -9.35
N LEU A 23 18.10 -7.00 -8.66
CA LEU A 23 16.98 -6.18 -8.24
C LEU A 23 16.17 -5.67 -9.43
N ASN A 24 16.84 -5.08 -10.43
CA ASN A 24 16.20 -4.57 -11.64
C ASN A 24 15.44 -5.67 -12.38
N ARG A 25 16.00 -6.87 -12.45
CA ARG A 25 15.34 -8.02 -13.07
C ARG A 25 14.08 -8.46 -12.32
N VAL A 26 14.16 -8.56 -10.98
CA VAL A 26 13.01 -8.93 -10.15
C VAL A 26 11.90 -7.88 -10.26
N LEU A 27 12.26 -6.59 -10.23
CA LEU A 27 11.30 -5.50 -10.40
C LEU A 27 10.64 -5.54 -11.79
N ALA A 28 11.40 -5.80 -12.86
CA ALA A 28 10.84 -5.97 -14.20
C ALA A 28 9.85 -7.15 -14.27
N ASP A 29 10.13 -8.27 -13.58
CA ASP A 29 9.22 -9.42 -13.51
C ASP A 29 7.91 -9.08 -12.74
N LEU A 30 7.94 -8.11 -11.83
CA LEU A 30 6.74 -7.59 -11.15
C LEU A 30 5.91 -6.65 -12.02
N CYS A 31 6.52 -5.98 -13.00
CA CYS A 31 5.89 -5.01 -13.89
C CYS A 31 5.02 -5.68 -14.96
N THR A 32 3.92 -6.29 -14.54
CA THR A 32 2.97 -7.00 -15.42
C THR A 32 1.52 -6.63 -15.10
N ARG A 33 0.67 -6.54 -16.12
CA ARG A 33 -0.79 -6.37 -15.92
C ARG A 33 -1.47 -7.62 -15.39
N SER A 34 -1.03 -8.79 -15.85
CA SER A 34 -1.50 -10.06 -15.30
C SER A 34 -0.98 -10.26 -13.88
N ASN A 35 -1.49 -11.30 -13.19
CA ASN A 35 -0.82 -11.75 -11.99
C ASN A 35 0.64 -12.09 -12.34
N PRO A 36 1.64 -11.57 -11.61
CA PRO A 36 3.02 -11.96 -11.85
C PRO A 36 3.15 -13.46 -11.65
N LYS A 37 4.17 -14.07 -12.25
CA LYS A 37 4.46 -15.50 -12.05
C LYS A 37 4.52 -15.79 -10.55
N ASP A 38 3.90 -16.88 -10.13
CA ASP A 38 3.85 -17.29 -8.72
C ASP A 38 5.26 -17.19 -8.10
N GLY A 39 5.38 -16.37 -7.06
CA GLY A 39 6.62 -16.18 -6.31
C GLY A 39 7.54 -15.05 -6.76
N ALA A 40 7.25 -14.26 -7.79
CA ALA A 40 8.08 -13.09 -8.15
C ALA A 40 8.12 -12.05 -7.02
N ALA A 41 6.98 -11.78 -6.38
CA ALA A 41 6.87 -10.86 -5.23
C ALA A 41 7.68 -11.39 -4.03
N LEU A 42 7.54 -12.68 -3.73
CA LEU A 42 8.36 -13.35 -2.70
C LEU A 42 9.85 -13.37 -3.04
N THR A 43 10.22 -13.34 -4.32
CA THR A 43 11.63 -13.26 -4.75
C THR A 43 12.23 -11.91 -4.38
N LEU A 44 11.47 -10.82 -4.51
CA LEU A 44 11.90 -9.51 -4.03
C LEU A 44 12.15 -9.52 -2.52
N ARG A 45 11.20 -10.05 -1.74
CA ARG A 45 11.35 -10.16 -0.28
C ARG A 45 12.61 -10.94 0.10
N ARG A 46 12.83 -12.10 -0.51
CA ARG A 46 14.01 -12.94 -0.28
C ARG A 46 15.31 -12.21 -0.63
N LEU A 47 15.34 -11.51 -1.77
CA LEU A 47 16.51 -10.72 -2.17
C LEU A 47 16.82 -9.65 -1.11
N VAL A 48 15.82 -8.89 -0.67
CA VAL A 48 16.01 -7.86 0.36
C VAL A 48 16.50 -8.46 1.68
N GLU A 49 15.96 -9.62 2.08
CA GLU A 49 16.40 -10.34 3.29
C GLU A 49 17.81 -10.95 3.18
N GLU A 50 18.22 -11.37 1.98
CA GLU A 50 19.58 -11.83 1.67
C GLU A 50 20.57 -10.67 1.74
N GLU A 51 20.28 -9.57 1.04
CA GLU A 51 21.11 -8.36 1.05
C GLU A 51 21.24 -7.77 2.46
N ALA A 52 20.17 -7.82 3.27
CA ALA A 52 20.22 -7.36 4.65
C ALA A 52 21.14 -8.19 5.55
N ARG A 53 21.39 -9.47 5.21
CA ARG A 53 22.31 -10.37 5.93
C ARG A 53 23.74 -10.23 5.45
N ASP A 54 23.92 -9.99 4.14
CA ASP A 54 25.21 -10.08 3.48
C ASP A 54 25.92 -8.71 3.38
N LEU A 55 25.16 -7.61 3.35
CA LEU A 55 25.70 -6.25 3.27
C LEU A 55 25.96 -5.63 4.65
N SER A 56 26.90 -4.68 4.69
CA SER A 56 27.04 -3.78 5.84
C SER A 56 25.82 -2.85 5.94
N GLY A 57 25.52 -2.33 7.13
CA GLY A 57 24.37 -1.43 7.31
C GLY A 57 24.37 -0.21 6.37
N GLU A 58 25.54 0.34 6.05
CA GLU A 58 25.68 1.46 5.12
C GLU A 58 25.48 1.05 3.64
N ALA A 59 25.95 -0.15 3.25
CA ALA A 59 25.72 -0.67 1.91
C ALA A 59 24.25 -1.08 1.72
N PHE A 60 23.64 -1.67 2.74
CA PHE A 60 22.21 -2.01 2.74
C PHE A 60 21.33 -0.77 2.69
N ALA A 61 21.67 0.30 3.42
CA ALA A 61 20.95 1.56 3.34
C ALA A 61 20.93 2.12 1.90
N ARG A 62 22.08 2.12 1.21
CA ARG A 62 22.18 2.55 -0.20
C ARG A 62 21.36 1.67 -1.15
N PHE A 63 21.39 0.35 -0.92
CA PHE A 63 20.59 -0.59 -1.69
C PHE A 63 19.08 -0.31 -1.53
N MET A 64 18.63 -0.10 -0.29
CA MET A 64 17.23 0.24 0.00
C MET A 64 16.83 1.60 -0.60
N ASP A 65 17.70 2.62 -0.51
CA ASP A 65 17.41 3.92 -1.13
C ASP A 65 17.26 3.79 -2.65
N HIS A 66 18.13 3.03 -3.32
CA HIS A 66 17.99 2.75 -4.75
C HIS A 66 16.68 2.02 -5.08
N LEU A 67 16.29 1.03 -4.26
CA LEU A 67 15.01 0.34 -4.41
C LEU A 67 13.82 1.31 -4.29
N TYR A 68 13.83 2.19 -3.30
CA TYR A 68 12.76 3.19 -3.14
C TYR A 68 12.72 4.22 -4.27
N GLU A 69 13.87 4.60 -4.83
CA GLU A 69 13.94 5.47 -6.02
C GLU A 69 13.32 4.80 -7.25
N LEU A 70 13.59 3.51 -7.46
CA LEU A 70 12.97 2.74 -8.56
C LEU A 70 11.46 2.62 -8.39
N ILE A 71 11.00 2.31 -7.17
CA ILE A 71 9.56 2.26 -6.85
C ILE A 71 8.90 3.62 -7.12
N THR A 72 9.52 4.72 -6.69
CA THR A 72 9.03 6.08 -6.96
C THR A 72 8.92 6.34 -8.45
N THR A 73 9.99 6.01 -9.21
CA THR A 73 10.02 6.17 -10.67
C THR A 73 8.91 5.37 -11.35
N PHE A 74 8.69 4.14 -10.91
CA PHE A 74 7.62 3.28 -11.43
C PHE A 74 6.24 3.79 -11.05
N LEU A 75 6.06 4.37 -9.86
CA LEU A 75 4.81 5.03 -9.48
C LEU A 75 4.58 6.31 -10.27
N ASP A 76 5.61 7.06 -10.65
CA ASP A 76 5.42 8.29 -11.43
C ASP A 76 5.17 8.02 -12.92
N SER A 77 5.59 6.86 -13.42
CA SER A 77 5.38 6.44 -14.81
C SER A 77 3.89 6.37 -15.21
N ASN A 78 3.63 6.58 -16.50
CA ASN A 78 2.31 6.40 -17.10
C ASN A 78 2.02 4.94 -17.48
N ASP A 79 2.99 4.03 -17.33
CA ASP A 79 2.77 2.60 -17.58
C ASP A 79 2.05 1.95 -16.40
N VAL A 80 0.86 1.42 -16.67
CA VAL A 80 0.05 0.71 -15.68
C VAL A 80 0.77 -0.51 -15.13
N SER A 81 1.54 -1.23 -15.95
CA SER A 81 2.31 -2.40 -15.53
C SER A 81 3.40 -2.04 -14.53
N GLU A 82 4.08 -0.91 -14.74
CA GLU A 82 5.09 -0.39 -13.80
C GLU A 82 4.45 0.07 -12.50
N ASN A 83 3.32 0.78 -12.57
CA ASN A 83 2.58 1.19 -11.37
C ASN A 83 2.11 -0.04 -10.56
N LEU A 84 1.60 -1.07 -11.22
CA LEU A 84 1.20 -2.33 -10.57
C LEU A 84 2.42 -3.06 -9.98
N GLY A 85 3.55 -3.09 -10.68
CA GLY A 85 4.80 -3.67 -10.20
C GLY A 85 5.30 -2.97 -8.93
N ALA A 86 5.25 -1.65 -8.90
CA ALA A 86 5.59 -0.84 -7.73
C ALA A 86 4.71 -1.17 -6.53
N LEU A 87 3.38 -1.20 -6.70
CA LEU A 87 2.45 -1.54 -5.61
C LEU A 87 2.71 -2.94 -5.04
N ARG A 88 3.00 -3.94 -5.89
CA ARG A 88 3.35 -5.30 -5.43
C ARG A 88 4.68 -5.32 -4.70
N ALA A 89 5.66 -4.54 -5.16
CA ALA A 89 6.95 -4.41 -4.47
C ALA A 89 6.76 -3.82 -3.07
N ILE A 90 5.95 -2.77 -2.94
CA ILE A 90 5.68 -2.13 -1.64
C ILE A 90 4.95 -3.11 -0.70
N ASP A 91 3.97 -3.87 -1.19
CA ASP A 91 3.24 -4.89 -0.39
C ASP A 91 4.19 -5.91 0.25
N GLU A 92 5.21 -6.35 -0.49
CA GLU A 92 6.23 -7.27 0.03
C GLU A 92 7.20 -6.60 1.02
N LEU A 93 7.47 -5.30 0.84
CA LEU A 93 8.39 -4.54 1.70
C LEU A 93 7.80 -4.18 3.06
N ILE A 94 6.46 -4.13 3.21
CA ILE A 94 5.82 -3.93 4.52
C ILE A 94 6.28 -4.99 5.52
N ASP A 95 6.32 -6.25 5.08
CA ASP A 95 6.61 -7.37 5.96
C ASP A 95 8.11 -7.51 6.29
N VAL A 96 8.98 -6.73 5.63
CA VAL A 96 10.43 -6.76 5.89
C VAL A 96 10.74 -5.92 7.13
N THR A 97 11.02 -6.58 8.25
CA THR A 97 11.28 -5.92 9.55
C THR A 97 12.71 -5.40 9.74
N ILE A 98 13.57 -5.46 8.70
CA ILE A 98 15.03 -5.29 8.86
C ILE A 98 15.51 -3.82 8.76
N SER A 99 14.66 -2.87 8.34
CA SER A 99 15.06 -1.46 8.26
C SER A 99 14.31 -0.58 9.26
N GLU A 100 14.84 0.62 9.51
CA GLU A 100 14.24 1.62 10.40
C GLU A 100 12.78 1.92 10.03
N ASN A 101 11.89 1.76 11.02
CA ASN A 101 10.45 1.85 10.81
C ASN A 101 9.97 3.27 10.49
N ALA A 102 10.64 4.31 11.01
CA ALA A 102 10.17 5.69 10.87
C ALA A 102 10.28 6.22 9.43
N SER A 103 11.43 6.04 8.77
CA SER A 103 11.63 6.47 7.39
C SER A 103 10.83 5.63 6.39
N LYS A 104 10.56 4.37 6.72
CA LYS A 104 9.66 3.48 5.96
C LYS A 104 8.23 3.98 5.93
N VAL A 105 7.69 4.34 7.10
CA VAL A 105 6.32 4.84 7.24
C VAL A 105 6.09 6.07 6.37
N GLU A 106 7.01 7.05 6.41
CA GLU A 106 6.92 8.24 5.56
C GLU A 106 6.96 7.90 4.06
N LYS A 107 7.89 7.04 3.63
CA LYS A 107 7.98 6.61 2.23
C LYS A 107 6.70 5.91 1.76
N PHE A 108 6.15 5.01 2.57
CA PHE A 108 4.90 4.31 2.25
C PHE A 108 3.71 5.27 2.18
N SER A 109 3.65 6.27 3.06
CA SER A 109 2.61 7.31 3.00
C SER A 109 2.65 8.05 1.68
N ASN A 110 3.84 8.49 1.27
CA ASN A 110 4.03 9.18 -0.02
C ASN A 110 3.65 8.29 -1.21
N PHE A 111 3.96 6.99 -1.17
CA PHE A 111 3.55 6.05 -2.21
C PHE A 111 2.04 5.88 -2.30
N MET A 112 1.33 5.89 -1.17
CA MET A 112 -0.13 5.77 -1.16
C MET A 112 -0.83 7.00 -1.67
N SER A 113 -0.39 8.18 -1.23
CA SER A 113 -0.88 9.44 -1.79
C SER A 113 -0.61 9.48 -3.30
N ALA A 114 0.58 9.08 -3.75
CA ALA A 114 0.88 9.01 -5.19
C ALA A 114 -0.07 8.05 -5.93
N ALA A 115 -0.32 6.84 -5.39
CA ALA A 115 -1.17 5.85 -6.01
C ALA A 115 -2.63 6.32 -6.16
N PHE A 116 -3.24 6.90 -5.13
CA PHE A 116 -4.65 7.30 -5.20
C PHE A 116 -4.89 8.69 -5.79
N GLU A 117 -3.99 9.65 -5.58
CA GLU A 117 -4.21 11.02 -6.03
C GLU A 117 -3.84 11.22 -7.51
N THR A 118 -2.79 10.54 -7.98
CA THR A 118 -2.28 10.72 -9.35
C THR A 118 -2.86 9.72 -10.33
N LYS A 119 -3.11 8.48 -9.91
CA LYS A 119 -3.55 7.42 -10.83
C LYS A 119 -5.06 7.39 -11.00
N ARG A 120 -5.47 6.93 -12.17
CA ARG A 120 -6.87 6.88 -12.63
C ARG A 120 -7.27 5.49 -13.11
N ASP A 121 -6.29 4.63 -13.39
CA ASP A 121 -6.54 3.29 -13.88
C ASP A 121 -7.18 2.43 -12.77
N PRO A 122 -8.36 1.81 -13.02
CA PRO A 122 -9.05 1.01 -12.02
C PRO A 122 -8.22 -0.16 -11.46
N GLU A 123 -7.35 -0.79 -12.26
CA GLU A 123 -6.54 -1.92 -11.82
C GLU A 123 -5.54 -1.47 -10.74
N ILE A 124 -4.95 -0.29 -10.93
CA ILE A 124 -4.04 0.33 -9.96
C ILE A 124 -4.79 0.62 -8.65
N LEU A 125 -5.96 1.27 -8.74
CA LEU A 125 -6.73 1.67 -7.57
C LEU A 125 -7.23 0.45 -6.76
N VAL A 126 -7.60 -0.63 -7.45
CA VAL A 126 -8.00 -1.91 -6.81
C VAL A 126 -6.81 -2.58 -6.10
N LEU A 127 -5.61 -2.52 -6.69
CA LEU A 127 -4.43 -3.09 -6.06
C LEU A 127 -3.99 -2.25 -4.86
N ALA A 128 -3.98 -0.92 -5.01
CA ALA A 128 -3.63 0.02 -3.94
C ALA A 128 -4.58 -0.10 -2.73
N SER A 129 -5.88 -0.33 -2.96
CA SER A 129 -6.83 -0.50 -1.85
C SER A 129 -6.56 -1.76 -1.02
N LYS A 130 -6.12 -2.85 -1.63
CA LYS A 130 -5.76 -4.09 -0.91
C LYS A 130 -4.53 -3.90 -0.04
N PHE A 131 -3.57 -3.15 -0.54
CA PHE A 131 -2.35 -2.82 0.19
C PHE A 131 -2.63 -2.01 1.47
N LEU A 132 -3.62 -1.11 1.45
CA LEU A 132 -3.97 -0.30 2.64
C LEU A 132 -4.36 -1.13 3.86
N SER A 133 -5.08 -2.23 3.68
CA SER A 133 -5.45 -3.04 4.83
C SER A 133 -4.29 -3.84 5.39
N HIS A 134 -3.30 -4.19 4.56
CA HIS A 134 -2.05 -4.78 5.03
C HIS A 134 -1.24 -3.77 5.85
N LEU A 135 -1.29 -2.49 5.47
CA LEU A 135 -0.67 -1.41 6.23
C LEU A 135 -1.25 -1.25 7.64
N ASP A 136 -2.51 -1.58 7.91
CA ASP A 136 -3.09 -1.48 9.28
C ASP A 136 -2.23 -2.23 10.31
N ARG A 137 -1.66 -3.38 9.92
CA ARG A 137 -0.82 -4.20 10.79
C ARG A 137 0.52 -3.53 11.12
N SER A 138 1.08 -2.76 10.20
CA SER A 138 2.41 -2.14 10.33
C SER A 138 2.37 -0.65 10.67
N CYS A 139 1.29 0.04 10.30
CA CYS A 139 1.09 1.48 10.42
C CYS A 139 -0.41 1.85 10.42
N SER A 140 -1.06 1.62 11.56
CA SER A 140 -2.49 1.93 11.73
C SER A 140 -2.83 3.42 11.58
N GLU A 141 -1.91 4.33 11.90
CA GLU A 141 -2.12 5.78 11.79
C GLU A 141 -2.30 6.21 10.34
N MET A 142 -1.43 5.75 9.44
CA MET A 142 -1.58 5.98 8.00
C MET A 142 -2.90 5.40 7.47
N ALA A 143 -3.23 4.17 7.86
CA ALA A 143 -4.47 3.54 7.45
C ALA A 143 -5.71 4.33 7.93
N THR A 144 -5.62 4.97 9.10
CA THR A 144 -6.66 5.85 9.64
C THR A 144 -6.81 7.12 8.81
N ASP A 145 -5.70 7.75 8.39
CA ASP A 145 -5.74 8.96 7.58
C ASP A 145 -6.35 8.71 6.19
N GLU A 146 -6.05 7.57 5.58
CA GLU A 146 -6.64 7.18 4.29
C GLU A 146 -8.16 6.95 4.37
N VAL A 147 -8.66 6.45 5.51
CA VAL A 147 -10.12 6.37 5.75
C VAL A 147 -10.74 7.76 5.80
N LYS A 148 -10.09 8.73 6.46
CA LYS A 148 -10.57 10.12 6.50
C LYS A 148 -10.59 10.74 5.10
N VAL A 149 -9.51 10.59 4.33
CA VAL A 149 -9.41 11.08 2.95
C VAL A 149 -10.51 10.47 2.06
N ALA A 150 -10.76 9.16 2.18
CA ALA A 150 -11.82 8.49 1.44
C ALA A 150 -13.22 9.04 1.79
N LEU A 151 -13.49 9.31 3.07
CA LEU A 151 -14.75 9.92 3.50
C LEU A 151 -14.90 11.36 2.98
N GLU A 152 -13.82 12.14 2.98
CA GLU A 152 -13.80 13.48 2.39
C GLU A 152 -14.10 13.44 0.89
N TRP A 153 -13.53 12.49 0.15
CA TRP A 153 -13.86 12.28 -1.27
C TRP A 153 -15.31 11.89 -1.51
N LEU A 154 -15.95 11.18 -0.56
CA LEU A 154 -17.38 10.89 -0.63
C LEU A 154 -18.28 12.09 -0.26
N CYS A 155 -17.83 12.99 0.59
CA CYS A 155 -18.63 14.14 1.01
C CYS A 155 -18.39 15.39 0.16
N GLY A 156 -17.23 15.49 -0.49
CA GLY A 156 -16.81 16.63 -1.32
C GLY A 156 -17.33 16.61 -2.75
N GLU A 157 -16.69 17.43 -3.60
CA GLU A 157 -17.02 17.55 -5.02
C GLU A 157 -16.94 16.19 -5.73
N ARG A 158 -17.89 15.93 -6.64
CA ARG A 158 -17.91 14.67 -7.38
C ARG A 158 -16.77 14.63 -8.40
N ILE A 159 -15.80 13.79 -8.10
CA ILE A 159 -14.72 13.42 -9.02
C ILE A 159 -14.73 11.90 -9.18
N GLU A 160 -14.93 11.40 -10.40
CA GLU A 160 -15.30 10.00 -10.64
C GLU A 160 -14.28 9.00 -10.11
N TYR A 161 -12.99 9.19 -10.39
CA TYR A 161 -11.95 8.31 -9.90
C TYR A 161 -11.83 8.36 -8.36
N ARG A 162 -12.08 9.53 -7.73
CA ARG A 162 -12.05 9.67 -6.26
C ARG A 162 -13.21 8.93 -5.63
N ARG A 163 -14.39 8.97 -6.25
CA ARG A 163 -15.57 8.21 -5.82
C ARG A 163 -15.29 6.72 -5.85
N PHE A 164 -14.71 6.25 -6.95
CA PHE A 164 -14.32 4.86 -7.12
C PHE A 164 -13.22 4.43 -6.12
N ALA A 165 -12.16 5.22 -5.97
CA ALA A 165 -11.09 4.97 -4.99
C ALA A 165 -11.64 4.95 -3.56
N ALA A 166 -12.46 5.93 -3.18
CA ALA A 166 -13.02 6.02 -1.84
C ALA A 166 -13.86 4.80 -1.45
N VAL A 167 -14.72 4.31 -2.35
CA VAL A 167 -15.52 3.10 -2.05
C VAL A 167 -14.65 1.84 -1.95
N LEU A 168 -13.55 1.77 -2.70
CA LEU A 168 -12.59 0.66 -2.60
C LEU A 168 -11.82 0.69 -1.28
N ILE A 169 -11.27 1.86 -0.90
CA ILE A 169 -10.55 2.06 0.37
C ILE A 169 -11.45 1.66 1.54
N LEU A 170 -12.67 2.22 1.59
CA LEU A 170 -13.61 1.94 2.68
C LEU A 170 -14.04 0.48 2.71
N LYS A 171 -14.26 -0.16 1.55
CA LYS A 171 -14.59 -1.59 1.46
C LYS A 171 -13.46 -2.44 2.05
N ASP A 172 -12.23 -2.22 1.60
CA ASP A 172 -11.10 -3.04 2.01
C ASP A 172 -10.82 -2.87 3.50
N MET A 173 -10.86 -1.63 4.00
CA MET A 173 -10.70 -1.33 5.43
C MET A 173 -11.80 -1.96 6.29
N ALA A 174 -13.05 -1.95 5.83
CA ALA A 174 -14.15 -2.59 6.56
C ALA A 174 -14.01 -4.13 6.63
N GLU A 175 -13.44 -4.75 5.60
CA GLU A 175 -13.28 -6.21 5.51
C GLU A 175 -12.03 -6.70 6.27
N ASN A 176 -10.93 -5.96 6.18
CA ASN A 176 -9.60 -6.43 6.59
C ASN A 176 -9.03 -5.67 7.80
N ALA A 177 -9.46 -4.42 8.05
CA ALA A 177 -8.92 -3.53 9.09
C ALA A 177 -10.03 -2.92 9.98
N SER A 178 -10.91 -3.80 10.49
CA SER A 178 -12.14 -3.38 11.17
C SER A 178 -11.91 -2.47 12.39
N THR A 179 -10.81 -2.63 13.12
CA THR A 179 -10.49 -1.80 14.28
C THR A 179 -10.30 -0.33 13.91
N VAL A 180 -9.58 -0.05 12.83
CA VAL A 180 -9.39 1.32 12.30
C VAL A 180 -10.71 1.85 11.72
N PHE A 181 -11.41 1.03 10.93
CA PHE A 181 -12.67 1.44 10.32
C PHE A 181 -13.76 1.80 11.34
N ASN A 182 -13.85 1.07 12.45
CA ASN A 182 -14.94 1.20 13.42
C ASN A 182 -15.01 2.58 14.09
N VAL A 183 -13.88 3.29 14.19
CA VAL A 183 -13.83 4.64 14.75
C VAL A 183 -14.56 5.65 13.86
N HIS A 184 -14.62 5.39 12.55
CA HIS A 184 -15.19 6.27 11.52
C HIS A 184 -16.61 5.88 11.08
N VAL A 185 -17.23 4.92 11.75
CA VAL A 185 -18.59 4.46 11.45
C VAL A 185 -19.64 5.58 11.46
N PRO A 186 -19.59 6.56 12.39
CA PRO A 186 -20.54 7.68 12.39
C PRO A 186 -20.47 8.51 11.10
N GLU A 187 -19.27 8.88 10.66
CA GLU A 187 -19.04 9.65 9.43
C GLU A 187 -19.36 8.81 8.19
N PHE A 188 -18.96 7.54 8.18
CA PHE A 188 -19.28 6.59 7.13
C PHE A 188 -20.78 6.43 6.91
N ALA A 189 -21.58 6.36 7.99
CA ALA A 189 -23.02 6.18 7.90
C ALA A 189 -23.71 7.33 7.15
N ASP A 190 -23.09 8.51 7.11
CA ASP A 190 -23.56 9.66 6.35
C ASP A 190 -23.01 9.67 4.93
N ALA A 191 -21.72 9.35 4.76
CA ALA A 191 -21.05 9.33 3.46
C ALA A 191 -21.58 8.23 2.51
N ILE A 192 -21.95 7.05 3.02
CA ILE A 192 -22.33 5.88 2.21
C ILE A 192 -23.54 6.15 1.30
N TRP A 193 -24.47 7.00 1.72
CA TRP A 193 -25.64 7.36 0.92
C TRP A 193 -25.27 8.09 -0.37
N VAL A 194 -24.17 8.83 -0.36
CA VAL A 194 -23.68 9.51 -1.56
C VAL A 194 -23.17 8.48 -2.56
N ALA A 195 -22.41 7.47 -2.10
CA ALA A 195 -21.91 6.40 -2.96
C ALA A 195 -23.04 5.50 -3.52
N LEU A 196 -24.06 5.19 -2.72
CA LEU A 196 -25.22 4.40 -3.15
C LEU A 196 -26.09 5.11 -4.21
N ARG A 197 -25.98 6.44 -4.31
CA ARG A 197 -26.71 7.27 -5.30
C ARG A 197 -25.81 7.77 -6.43
N ASP A 198 -24.54 7.36 -6.47
CA ASP A 198 -23.62 7.78 -7.52
C ASP A 198 -24.11 7.30 -8.89
N PRO A 199 -24.06 8.09 -9.97
CA PRO A 199 -24.52 7.65 -11.28
C PRO A 199 -23.69 6.49 -11.87
N THR A 200 -22.47 6.23 -11.37
CA THR A 200 -21.61 5.14 -11.81
C THR A 200 -22.00 3.84 -11.13
N LEU A 201 -22.54 2.87 -11.90
CA LEU A 201 -23.02 1.58 -11.38
C LEU A 201 -21.97 0.82 -10.57
N VAL A 202 -20.72 0.79 -11.03
CA VAL A 202 -19.63 0.10 -10.31
C VAL A 202 -19.42 0.68 -8.91
N VAL A 203 -19.57 2.00 -8.74
CA VAL A 203 -19.46 2.65 -7.42
C VAL A 203 -20.63 2.21 -6.52
N GLN A 204 -21.84 2.15 -7.06
CA GLN A 204 -23.02 1.68 -6.33
C GLN A 204 -22.89 0.21 -5.89
N GLU A 205 -22.39 -0.66 -6.77
CA GLU A 205 -22.19 -2.08 -6.50
C GLU A 205 -21.17 -2.28 -5.36
N ILE A 206 -20.04 -1.60 -5.42
CA ILE A 206 -19.02 -1.66 -4.36
C ILE A 206 -19.58 -1.09 -3.06
N ALA A 207 -20.34 0.01 -3.10
CA ALA A 207 -20.99 0.58 -1.93
C ALA A 207 -21.99 -0.39 -1.28
N PHE A 208 -22.73 -1.17 -2.08
CA PHE A 208 -23.62 -2.22 -1.56
C PHE A 208 -22.85 -3.34 -0.87
N VAL A 209 -21.74 -3.79 -1.47
CA VAL A 209 -20.85 -4.79 -0.86
C VAL A 209 -20.27 -4.27 0.46
N LEU A 210 -19.74 -3.05 0.47
CA LEU A 210 -19.24 -2.37 1.66
C LEU A 210 -20.31 -2.32 2.77
N LEU A 211 -21.52 -1.88 2.46
CA LEU A 211 -22.62 -1.83 3.43
C LEU A 211 -22.94 -3.22 3.99
N LYS A 212 -22.85 -4.28 3.16
CA LYS A 212 -23.04 -5.67 3.60
C LYS A 212 -21.92 -6.13 4.53
N SER A 213 -20.66 -5.90 4.17
CA SER A 213 -19.47 -6.30 4.95
C SER A 213 -19.51 -5.67 6.36
N VAL A 214 -19.84 -4.39 6.42
CA VAL A 214 -19.99 -3.62 7.65
C VAL A 214 -21.14 -4.13 8.55
N ARG A 215 -22.25 -4.60 7.96
CA ARG A 215 -23.38 -5.17 8.74
C ARG A 215 -23.08 -6.56 9.30
N GLN A 216 -22.29 -7.36 8.59
CA GLN A 216 -21.95 -8.73 8.99
C GLN A 216 -20.88 -8.76 10.09
N GLY A 217 -19.96 -7.79 10.12
CA GLY A 217 -18.87 -7.71 11.10
C GLY A 217 -19.29 -7.38 12.55
N ARG A 218 -20.59 -7.33 12.90
CA ARG A 218 -21.11 -6.79 14.17
C ARG A 218 -20.63 -5.36 14.50
N VAL A 219 -20.19 -4.61 13.49
CA VAL A 219 -19.73 -3.22 13.59
C VAL A 219 -20.89 -2.25 13.81
N PHE A 220 -22.09 -2.61 13.34
CA PHE A 220 -23.31 -1.83 13.50
C PHE A 220 -24.20 -2.43 14.59
N SER A 221 -24.28 -1.77 15.76
CA SER A 221 -25.49 -1.89 16.57
C SER A 221 -26.65 -1.38 15.73
N GLY A 222 -27.66 -2.23 15.48
CA GLY A 222 -28.77 -1.97 14.56
C GLY A 222 -29.64 -0.74 14.85
N ALA A 223 -29.32 0.04 15.90
CA ALA A 223 -29.96 1.29 16.26
C ALA A 223 -29.58 2.48 15.35
N CYS A 224 -28.33 2.56 14.84
CA CYS A 224 -27.90 3.74 14.07
C CYS A 224 -28.51 3.82 12.65
N LEU A 225 -28.72 2.69 11.95
CA LEU A 225 -29.42 2.72 10.66
C LEU A 225 -30.93 2.88 10.81
N LYS A 226 -31.56 2.25 11.83
CA LYS A 226 -33.03 2.29 11.96
C LYS A 226 -33.57 3.70 12.14
N ASN A 227 -32.85 4.58 12.84
CA ASN A 227 -33.28 5.96 13.05
C ASN A 227 -33.03 6.89 11.85
N ARG A 228 -32.22 6.49 10.86
CA ARG A 228 -31.92 7.30 9.66
C ARG A 228 -32.51 6.74 8.36
N VAL A 229 -32.83 5.45 8.29
CA VAL A 229 -33.54 4.82 7.14
C VAL A 229 -35.05 5.15 7.13
N MET A 230 -35.60 5.66 8.23
CA MET A 230 -37.01 6.06 8.34
C MET A 230 -37.25 7.59 8.24
N LYS A 231 -36.30 8.34 7.66
CA LYS A 231 -36.51 9.74 7.27
C LYS A 231 -36.17 9.96 5.82
#